data_AF-A0A3C0A5A0-F1
#
_entry.id   AF-A0A3C0A5A0-F1
#
_cell.length_a   1.000
_cell.length_b   1.000
_cell.length_c   1.000
_cell.angle_alpha   90.00
_cell.angle_beta   90.00
_cell.angle_gamma   90.00
#
_symmetry.space_group_name_H-M   'P 1'
#
loop_
_entity.id
_entity.type
_entity.pdbx_description
1 polymer ?
#
loop_
_entity_poly.entity_id
_entity_poly.type
_entity_poly.pdbx_seq_one_letter_code
_entity_poly.pdbx_strand_id
1 'polypeptide(L)'
;ASAMMATTAMQLAIDAFGPIADNAGGIAEMSEQDPIVRERTDILDAVGNTTAATGKGFAIASAALTSLALFAAYVTFTGIDGINIFKAPVLAMLFVGGMVPVVFSALAMNAVGKAAMEMVNEVVRQFKEIPGIMEGTGKPEYDKCVAISTKASLKEMMLPGILTIGFPIVVVLVGLLVYPDNNMLVAEMLGGYMAGVTVSGVLWAIFQNNAGGAWDNAKKSFEAGVEINGVMTYKGSEAHKAAVTGDTVGDPFKDTSGPSMNILIKLTCLIGLVIAPILGGHATEETAADANKENTMQVDTVKQVEKQVRVEMTSDDDELFTATVTIETKKDGETTSETKSYTGTKQEVDAKIQALDNAGLVPPAPPVADSNTDS
;
A
#
# COMPACT_ATOMS: atom_id res chain seq x y z
N ALA A 1 3.00 2.38 8.48
CA ALA A 1 2.61 0.98 8.25
C ALA A 1 3.16 0.04 9.34
N SER A 2 4.48 -0.05 9.55
CA SER A 2 5.10 -1.00 10.49
C SER A 2 4.59 -0.88 11.93
N ALA A 3 4.36 0.34 12.43
CA ALA A 3 3.80 0.53 13.78
C ALA A 3 2.38 -0.04 13.94
N MET A 4 1.54 0.05 12.91
CA MET A 4 0.17 -0.51 12.92
C MET A 4 0.19 -2.05 12.94
N MET A 5 1.24 -2.65 12.38
CA MET A 5 1.50 -4.10 12.36
C MET A 5 2.43 -4.55 13.50
N ALA A 6 2.82 -3.67 14.43
CA ALA A 6 3.69 -4.05 15.54
C ALA A 6 3.04 -5.11 16.46
N THR A 7 1.71 -5.14 16.51
CA THR A 7 0.92 -6.13 17.25
C THR A 7 0.34 -7.22 16.35
N THR A 8 0.94 -7.48 15.16
CA THR A 8 0.41 -8.47 14.20
C THR A 8 0.22 -9.85 14.79
N ALA A 9 1.08 -10.31 15.70
CA ALA A 9 0.88 -11.60 16.37
C ALA A 9 -0.46 -11.68 17.13
N MET A 10 -0.83 -10.60 17.83
CA MET A 10 -2.10 -10.52 18.55
C MET A 10 -3.27 -10.35 17.58
N GLN A 11 -3.11 -9.53 16.54
CA GLN A 11 -4.15 -9.35 15.51
C GLN A 11 -4.47 -10.68 14.82
N LEU A 12 -3.45 -11.44 14.40
CA LEU A 12 -3.62 -12.75 13.77
C LEU A 12 -4.21 -13.78 14.73
N ALA A 13 -3.84 -13.76 16.02
CA ALA A 13 -4.40 -14.68 17.00
C ALA A 13 -5.92 -14.48 17.17
N ILE A 14 -6.37 -13.23 17.19
CA ILE A 14 -7.79 -12.89 17.33
C ILE A 14 -8.54 -13.13 16.01
N ASP A 15 -7.95 -12.82 14.85
CA ASP A 15 -8.56 -13.10 13.54
C ASP A 15 -8.70 -14.62 13.30
N ALA A 16 -7.65 -15.40 13.57
CA ALA A 16 -7.66 -16.85 13.44
C ALA A 16 -8.60 -17.56 14.44
N PHE A 17 -8.92 -16.92 15.56
CA PHE A 17 -9.90 -17.44 16.51
C PHE A 17 -11.29 -17.61 15.89
N GLY A 18 -11.71 -16.71 14.99
CA GLY A 18 -13.04 -16.76 14.36
C GLY A 18 -13.29 -18.05 13.58
N PRO A 19 -12.48 -18.38 12.55
CA PRO A 19 -12.62 -19.62 11.79
C PRO A 19 -12.47 -20.90 12.63
N ILE A 20 -11.73 -20.85 13.75
CA ILE A 20 -11.64 -21.98 14.68
C ILE A 20 -12.98 -22.18 15.40
N ALA A 21 -13.60 -21.10 15.88
CA ALA A 21 -14.90 -21.14 16.54
C ALA A 21 -16.02 -21.60 15.59
N ASP A 22 -16.03 -21.11 14.35
CA ASP A 22 -16.98 -21.52 13.31
C ASP A 22 -16.89 -23.04 13.03
N ASN A 23 -15.67 -23.54 12.77
CA ASN A 23 -15.46 -24.98 12.58
C ASN A 23 -15.86 -25.82 13.81
N ALA A 24 -15.60 -25.33 15.02
CA ALA A 24 -16.03 -26.01 16.24
C ALA A 24 -17.56 -26.11 16.32
N GLY A 25 -18.28 -25.06 15.94
CA GLY A 25 -19.74 -25.06 15.86
C GLY A 25 -20.29 -26.00 14.79
N GLY A 26 -19.67 -26.03 13.61
CA GLY A 26 -20.01 -26.99 12.55
C GLY A 26 -19.80 -28.44 12.97
N ILE A 27 -18.69 -28.75 13.65
CA ILE A 27 -18.42 -30.10 14.20
C ILE A 27 -19.44 -30.47 15.28
N ALA A 28 -19.80 -29.53 16.16
CA ALA A 28 -20.80 -29.77 17.20
C ALA A 28 -22.17 -30.14 16.60
N GLU A 29 -22.61 -29.43 15.55
CA GLU A 29 -23.84 -29.72 14.83
C GLU A 29 -23.77 -31.08 14.10
N MET A 30 -22.69 -31.33 13.35
CA MET A 30 -22.53 -32.57 12.58
C MET A 30 -22.36 -33.82 13.45
N SER A 31 -21.96 -33.68 14.71
CA SER A 31 -21.81 -34.78 15.66
C SER A 31 -22.94 -34.87 16.68
N GLU A 32 -24.04 -34.14 16.47
CA GLU A 32 -25.26 -34.15 17.30
C GLU A 32 -24.96 -33.94 18.79
N GLN A 33 -24.05 -33.01 19.10
CA GLN A 33 -23.74 -32.66 20.50
C GLN A 33 -24.93 -32.01 21.21
N ASP A 34 -24.86 -31.99 22.54
CA ASP A 34 -25.86 -31.32 23.39
C ASP A 34 -26.06 -29.85 22.93
N PRO A 35 -27.31 -29.36 22.79
CA PRO A 35 -27.61 -28.01 22.31
C PRO A 35 -26.81 -26.89 23.00
N ILE A 36 -26.43 -27.05 24.27
CA ILE A 36 -25.59 -26.08 24.99
C ILE A 36 -24.19 -25.89 24.35
N VAL A 37 -23.67 -26.92 23.69
CA VAL A 37 -22.39 -26.83 22.96
C VAL A 37 -22.56 -25.91 21.76
N ARG A 38 -23.65 -26.07 20.99
CA ARG A 38 -23.95 -25.24 19.83
C ARG A 38 -24.16 -23.78 20.24
N GLU A 39 -24.96 -23.54 21.27
CA GLU A 39 -25.20 -22.22 21.84
C GLU A 39 -23.88 -21.50 22.21
N ARG A 40 -22.97 -22.21 22.89
CA ARG A 40 -21.65 -21.66 23.24
C ARG A 40 -20.80 -21.36 22.01
N THR A 41 -20.77 -22.27 21.03
CA THR A 41 -20.00 -22.04 19.80
C THR A 41 -20.56 -20.89 18.97
N ASP A 42 -21.88 -20.69 18.93
CA ASP A 42 -22.50 -19.58 18.20
C ASP A 42 -22.14 -18.21 18.81
N ILE A 43 -22.02 -18.15 20.14
CA ILE A 43 -21.51 -16.94 20.83
C ILE A 43 -20.05 -16.67 20.43
N LEU A 44 -19.21 -17.70 20.37
CA LEU A 44 -17.80 -17.57 19.98
C LEU A 44 -17.66 -17.18 18.50
N ASP A 45 -18.48 -17.75 17.62
CA ASP A 45 -18.53 -17.44 16.18
C ASP A 45 -18.92 -15.97 15.95
N ALA A 46 -19.94 -15.46 16.66
CA ALA A 46 -20.32 -14.05 16.57
C ALA A 46 -19.19 -13.08 16.98
N VAL A 47 -18.40 -13.44 18.01
CA VAL A 47 -17.19 -12.70 18.37
C VAL A 47 -16.14 -12.84 17.26
N GLY A 48 -15.97 -14.05 16.73
CA GLY A 48 -15.14 -14.36 15.56
C GLY A 48 -15.40 -13.42 14.39
N ASN A 49 -16.66 -13.26 13.97
CA ASN A 49 -17.01 -12.43 12.81
C ASN A 49 -16.69 -10.94 13.03
N THR A 50 -16.86 -10.45 14.26
CA THR A 50 -16.48 -9.08 14.63
C THR A 50 -14.96 -8.88 14.61
N THR A 51 -14.22 -9.88 15.10
CA THR A 51 -12.76 -9.83 15.13
C THR A 51 -12.14 -9.97 13.74
N ALA A 52 -12.72 -10.81 12.88
CA ALA A 52 -12.34 -10.93 11.48
C ALA A 52 -12.56 -9.62 10.72
N ALA A 53 -13.69 -8.94 10.93
CA ALA A 53 -13.93 -7.62 10.35
C ALA A 53 -12.88 -6.59 10.81
N THR A 54 -12.50 -6.63 12.08
CA THR A 54 -11.44 -5.77 12.63
C THR A 54 -10.09 -6.09 12.00
N GLY A 55 -9.72 -7.37 11.88
CA GLY A 55 -8.49 -7.82 11.22
C GLY A 55 -8.41 -7.37 9.76
N LYS A 56 -9.51 -7.53 9.01
CA LYS A 56 -9.67 -7.02 7.64
C LYS A 56 -9.47 -5.49 7.57
N GLY A 57 -10.02 -4.73 8.53
CA GLY A 57 -9.81 -3.28 8.64
C GLY A 57 -8.34 -2.89 8.85
N PHE A 58 -7.65 -3.56 9.78
CA PHE A 58 -6.21 -3.38 10.01
C PHE A 58 -5.38 -3.68 8.76
N ALA A 59 -5.72 -4.77 8.05
CA ALA A 59 -5.04 -5.14 6.81
C ALA A 59 -5.18 -4.07 5.73
N ILE A 60 -6.38 -3.51 5.54
CA ILE A 60 -6.64 -2.44 4.56
C ILE A 60 -5.94 -1.14 4.95
N ALA A 61 -6.04 -0.71 6.21
CA ALA A 61 -5.41 0.53 6.68
C ALA A 61 -3.88 0.43 6.56
N SER A 62 -3.31 -0.72 6.90
CA SER A 62 -1.89 -1.02 6.68
C SER A 62 -1.53 -0.97 5.20
N ALA A 63 -2.38 -1.50 4.32
CA ALA A 63 -2.21 -1.39 2.87
C ALA A 63 -2.13 0.04 2.37
N ALA A 64 -3.05 0.89 2.81
CA ALA A 64 -3.10 2.30 2.44
C ALA A 64 -1.84 3.06 2.90
N LEU A 65 -1.39 2.80 4.13
CA LEU A 65 -0.16 3.42 4.64
C LEU A 65 1.09 2.89 3.93
N THR A 66 1.13 1.60 3.59
CA THR A 66 2.24 1.02 2.84
C THR A 66 2.26 1.54 1.41
N SER A 67 1.12 1.66 0.72
CA SER A 67 1.09 2.19 -0.64
C SER A 67 1.55 3.64 -0.68
N LEU A 68 1.19 4.48 0.30
CA LEU A 68 1.74 5.84 0.45
C LEU A 68 3.27 5.86 0.58
N ALA A 69 3.84 4.97 1.38
CA ALA A 69 5.31 4.86 1.49
C ALA A 69 5.94 4.36 0.18
N LEU A 70 5.30 3.41 -0.50
CA LEU A 70 5.74 2.92 -1.81
C LEU A 70 5.64 4.00 -2.89
N PHE A 71 4.70 4.94 -2.80
CA PHE A 71 4.64 6.11 -3.69
C PHE A 71 5.85 7.03 -3.53
N ALA A 72 6.22 7.34 -2.28
CA ALA A 72 7.40 8.15 -2.03
C ALA A 72 8.66 7.49 -2.62
N ALA A 73 8.82 6.18 -2.39
CA ALA A 73 9.92 5.42 -2.98
C ALA A 73 9.85 5.39 -4.52
N TYR A 74 8.65 5.20 -5.10
CA TYR A 74 8.44 5.19 -6.55
C TYR A 74 8.88 6.50 -7.21
N VAL A 75 8.51 7.65 -6.63
CA VAL A 75 8.94 8.97 -7.10
C VAL A 75 10.47 9.08 -7.09
N THR A 76 11.13 8.65 -6.00
CA THR A 76 12.59 8.64 -5.91
C THR A 76 13.24 7.73 -6.95
N PHE A 77 12.74 6.51 -7.16
CA PHE A 77 13.37 5.57 -8.09
C PHE A 77 13.10 5.89 -9.57
N THR A 78 12.04 6.63 -9.88
CA THR A 78 11.74 7.09 -11.24
C THR A 78 12.39 8.43 -11.56
N GLY A 79 12.81 9.20 -10.56
CA GLY A 79 13.39 10.54 -10.74
C GLY A 79 12.39 11.60 -11.20
N ILE A 80 11.08 11.35 -11.04
CA ILE A 80 10.05 12.35 -11.35
C ILE A 80 9.92 13.35 -10.20
N ASP A 81 9.60 14.62 -10.51
CA ASP A 81 9.36 15.64 -9.47
C ASP A 81 8.04 15.39 -8.71
N GLY A 82 7.13 14.65 -9.32
CA GLY A 82 5.83 14.29 -8.76
C GLY A 82 4.85 13.81 -9.82
N ILE A 83 3.67 13.38 -9.38
CA ILE A 83 2.60 12.90 -10.28
C ILE A 83 1.70 14.08 -10.63
N ASN A 84 1.84 14.64 -11.84
CA ASN A 84 1.05 15.79 -12.25
C ASN A 84 -0.29 15.40 -12.89
N ILE A 85 -1.37 15.46 -12.10
CA ILE A 85 -2.74 15.12 -12.55
C ILE A 85 -3.34 16.11 -13.57
N PHE A 86 -2.70 17.25 -13.84
CA PHE A 86 -3.13 18.16 -14.92
C PHE A 86 -2.70 17.65 -16.30
N LYS A 87 -1.75 16.71 -16.38
CA LYS A 87 -1.39 16.07 -17.63
C LYS A 87 -2.49 15.08 -18.01
N ALA A 88 -3.10 15.27 -19.19
CA ALA A 88 -4.19 14.43 -19.66
C ALA A 88 -3.88 12.91 -19.63
N PRO A 89 -2.68 12.43 -20.01
CA PRO A 89 -2.36 11.00 -19.93
C PRO A 89 -2.33 10.47 -18.50
N VAL A 90 -1.85 11.25 -17.54
CA VAL A 90 -1.78 10.90 -16.12
C VAL A 90 -3.19 10.83 -15.52
N LEU A 91 -4.03 11.82 -15.83
CA LEU A 91 -5.42 11.85 -15.39
C LEU A 91 -6.23 10.69 -15.97
N ALA A 92 -6.03 10.37 -17.25
CA ALA A 92 -6.67 9.21 -17.88
C ALA A 92 -6.30 7.92 -17.15
N MET A 93 -5.02 7.75 -16.82
CA MET A 93 -4.56 6.58 -16.08
C MET A 93 -5.07 6.54 -14.64
N LEU A 94 -5.24 7.69 -13.98
CA LEU A 94 -5.89 7.78 -12.67
C LEU A 94 -7.32 7.24 -12.70
N PHE A 95 -8.12 7.59 -13.72
CA PHE A 95 -9.48 7.05 -13.88
C PHE A 95 -9.48 5.55 -14.16
N VAL A 96 -8.58 5.07 -15.02
CA VAL A 96 -8.41 3.63 -15.28
C VAL A 96 -8.05 2.90 -13.97
N GLY A 97 -7.11 3.45 -13.19
CA GLY A 97 -6.74 2.91 -11.89
C GLY A 97 -7.92 2.89 -10.91
N GLY A 98 -8.73 3.95 -10.86
CA GLY A 98 -9.93 4.02 -10.02
C GLY A 98 -11.00 2.99 -10.39
N MET A 99 -11.07 2.59 -11.67
CA MET A 99 -12.00 1.58 -12.16
C MET A 99 -11.56 0.16 -11.82
N VAL A 100 -10.25 -0.13 -11.80
CA VAL A 100 -9.71 -1.49 -11.62
C VAL A 100 -10.23 -2.21 -10.37
N PRO A 101 -10.28 -1.61 -9.17
CA PRO A 101 -10.87 -2.24 -7.98
C PRO A 101 -12.33 -2.69 -8.16
N VAL A 102 -13.13 -1.90 -8.89
CA VAL A 102 -14.54 -2.22 -9.18
C VAL A 102 -14.63 -3.40 -10.14
N VAL A 103 -13.81 -3.40 -11.20
CA VAL A 103 -13.76 -4.51 -12.16
C VAL A 103 -13.29 -5.79 -11.49
N PHE A 104 -12.24 -5.71 -10.67
CA PHE A 104 -11.77 -6.86 -9.89
C PHE A 104 -12.89 -7.41 -9.01
N SER A 105 -13.59 -6.53 -8.28
CA SER A 105 -14.70 -6.93 -7.42
C SER A 105 -15.81 -7.61 -8.21
N ALA A 106 -16.19 -7.06 -9.37
CA ALA A 106 -17.21 -7.65 -10.23
C ALA A 106 -16.80 -9.05 -10.72
N LEU A 107 -15.54 -9.25 -11.11
CA LEU A 107 -15.02 -10.56 -11.52
C LEU A 107 -15.05 -11.56 -10.38
N ALA A 108 -14.54 -11.18 -9.20
CA ALA A 108 -14.53 -12.02 -8.01
C ALA A 108 -15.94 -12.43 -7.58
N MET A 109 -16.88 -11.48 -7.55
CA MET A 109 -18.27 -11.77 -7.21
C MET A 109 -18.96 -12.65 -8.25
N ASN A 110 -18.72 -12.41 -9.55
CA ASN A 110 -19.31 -13.21 -10.61
C ASN A 110 -18.83 -14.67 -10.53
N ALA A 111 -17.55 -14.86 -10.22
CA ALA A 111 -16.95 -16.18 -10.01
C ALA A 111 -17.63 -16.93 -8.84
N VAL A 112 -17.78 -16.26 -7.69
CA VAL A 112 -18.48 -16.85 -6.53
C VAL A 112 -19.93 -17.15 -6.87
N GLY A 113 -20.65 -16.24 -7.53
CA GLY A 113 -22.05 -16.43 -7.92
C GLY A 113 -22.27 -17.64 -8.84
N LYS A 114 -21.39 -17.86 -9.81
CA LYS A 114 -21.42 -19.05 -10.67
C LYS A 114 -21.20 -20.33 -9.87
N ALA A 115 -20.14 -20.36 -9.05
CA ALA A 115 -19.81 -21.52 -8.23
C ALA A 115 -20.92 -21.84 -7.21
N ALA A 116 -21.51 -20.81 -6.61
CA ALA A 116 -22.63 -20.95 -5.69
C ALA A 116 -23.86 -21.52 -6.38
N MET A 117 -24.20 -21.08 -7.60
CA MET A 117 -25.32 -21.67 -8.36
C MET A 117 -25.08 -23.13 -8.74
N GLU A 118 -23.86 -23.49 -9.13
CA GLU A 118 -23.49 -24.90 -9.35
C GLU A 118 -23.64 -25.73 -8.06
N MET A 119 -23.18 -25.19 -6.92
CA MET A 119 -23.31 -25.82 -5.60
C MET A 119 -24.79 -26.02 -5.21
N VAL A 120 -25.62 -25.00 -5.38
CA VAL A 120 -27.06 -25.06 -5.06
C VAL A 120 -27.73 -26.14 -5.91
N ASN A 121 -27.47 -26.17 -7.22
CA ASN A 121 -28.06 -27.17 -8.11
C ASN A 121 -27.63 -28.59 -7.72
N GLU A 122 -26.37 -28.78 -7.32
CA GLU A 122 -25.87 -30.08 -6.86
C GLU A 122 -26.50 -30.51 -5.54
N VAL A 123 -26.61 -29.62 -4.55
CA VAL A 123 -27.29 -29.91 -3.28
C VAL A 123 -28.76 -30.26 -3.51
N VAL A 124 -29.46 -29.49 -4.36
CA VAL A 124 -30.86 -29.77 -4.73
C VAL A 124 -31.00 -31.11 -5.45
N ARG A 125 -30.04 -31.47 -6.32
CA ARG A 125 -30.00 -32.77 -6.97
C ARG A 125 -29.86 -33.90 -5.94
N GLN A 126 -28.91 -33.77 -5.01
CA GLN A 126 -28.72 -34.77 -3.95
C GLN A 126 -29.98 -34.96 -3.09
N PHE A 127 -30.64 -33.87 -2.68
CA PHE A 127 -31.90 -33.97 -1.91
C PHE A 127 -33.05 -34.63 -2.67
N LYS A 128 -33.10 -34.52 -4.01
CA LYS A 128 -34.17 -35.09 -4.83
C LYS A 128 -33.89 -36.54 -5.25
N GLU A 129 -32.65 -36.85 -5.58
CA GLU A 129 -32.29 -38.11 -6.23
C GLU A 129 -31.76 -39.17 -5.27
N ILE A 130 -31.18 -38.79 -4.13
CA ILE A 130 -30.59 -39.72 -3.17
C ILE A 130 -31.61 -39.99 -2.06
N PRO A 131 -32.18 -41.21 -1.98
CA PRO A 131 -33.15 -41.54 -0.94
C PRO A 131 -32.51 -41.50 0.45
N GLY A 132 -33.27 -41.04 1.45
CA GLY A 132 -32.85 -41.07 2.84
C GLY A 132 -32.11 -39.83 3.34
N ILE A 133 -31.71 -38.88 2.46
CA ILE A 133 -30.96 -37.68 2.90
C ILE A 133 -31.83 -36.78 3.78
N MET A 134 -33.07 -36.49 3.36
CA MET A 134 -33.97 -35.64 4.14
C MET A 134 -34.43 -36.32 5.45
N GLU A 135 -34.41 -37.65 5.46
CA GLU A 135 -34.72 -38.48 6.63
C GLU A 135 -33.49 -38.73 7.53
N GLY A 136 -32.30 -38.24 7.17
CA GLY A 136 -31.06 -38.41 7.94
C GLY A 136 -30.46 -39.84 7.89
N THR A 137 -30.96 -40.72 7.02
CA THR A 137 -30.49 -42.10 6.88
C THR A 137 -29.56 -42.32 5.68
N GLY A 138 -29.64 -41.44 4.68
CA GLY A 138 -28.81 -41.44 3.48
C GLY A 138 -27.55 -40.60 3.67
N LYS A 139 -26.42 -41.05 3.11
CA LYS A 139 -25.15 -40.33 3.16
C LYS A 139 -25.01 -39.39 1.96
N PRO A 140 -24.79 -38.07 2.18
CA PRO A 140 -24.53 -37.12 1.10
C PRO A 140 -23.21 -37.36 0.36
N GLU A 141 -23.14 -36.93 -0.90
CA GLU A 141 -21.94 -36.97 -1.73
C GLU A 141 -21.13 -35.67 -1.54
N TYR A 142 -20.39 -35.60 -0.42
CA TYR A 142 -19.60 -34.41 -0.06
C TYR A 142 -18.47 -34.09 -1.06
N ASP A 143 -17.90 -35.13 -1.68
CA ASP A 143 -16.81 -35.03 -2.65
C ASP A 143 -17.21 -34.23 -3.89
N LYS A 144 -18.47 -34.32 -4.33
CA LYS A 144 -18.99 -33.54 -5.46
C LYS A 144 -19.03 -32.05 -5.16
N CYS A 145 -19.51 -31.67 -3.98
CA CYS A 145 -19.52 -30.28 -3.53
C CYS A 145 -18.08 -29.72 -3.45
N VAL A 146 -17.15 -30.49 -2.88
CA VAL A 146 -15.72 -30.11 -2.82
C VAL A 146 -15.13 -29.94 -4.22
N ALA A 147 -15.46 -30.84 -5.16
CA ALA A 147 -14.96 -30.76 -6.53
C ALA A 147 -15.44 -29.49 -7.26
N ILE A 148 -16.70 -29.09 -7.07
CA ILE A 148 -17.27 -27.87 -7.65
C ILE A 148 -16.51 -26.63 -7.17
N SER A 149 -16.39 -26.45 -5.85
CA SER A 149 -15.70 -25.29 -5.27
C SER A 149 -14.21 -25.26 -5.64
N THR A 150 -13.54 -26.42 -5.64
CA THR A 150 -12.12 -26.55 -6.01
C THR A 150 -11.89 -26.17 -7.47
N LYS A 151 -12.68 -26.73 -8.40
CA LYS A 151 -12.53 -26.46 -9.82
C LYS A 151 -12.84 -25.00 -10.16
N ALA A 152 -13.90 -24.44 -9.56
CA ALA A 152 -14.28 -23.06 -9.77
C ALA A 152 -13.21 -22.10 -9.24
N SER A 153 -12.74 -22.28 -8.01
CA SER A 153 -11.72 -21.41 -7.41
C SER A 153 -10.40 -21.40 -8.20
N LEU A 154 -9.90 -22.56 -8.63
CA LEU A 154 -8.68 -22.66 -9.46
C LEU A 154 -8.83 -21.97 -10.82
N LYS A 155 -9.97 -22.13 -11.47
CA LYS A 155 -10.19 -21.54 -12.80
C LYS A 155 -10.43 -20.04 -12.72
N GLU A 156 -11.30 -19.61 -11.82
CA GLU A 156 -11.78 -18.23 -11.78
C GLU A 156 -10.77 -17.28 -11.10
N MET A 157 -9.85 -17.76 -10.25
CA MET A 157 -8.81 -16.90 -9.65
C MET A 157 -7.79 -16.36 -10.66
N MET A 158 -7.64 -17.05 -11.81
CA MET A 158 -6.63 -16.71 -12.82
C MET A 158 -6.84 -15.31 -13.38
N LEU A 159 -8.09 -14.95 -13.70
CA LEU A 159 -8.37 -13.68 -14.38
C LEU A 159 -8.14 -12.45 -13.46
N PRO A 160 -8.66 -12.38 -12.22
CA PRO A 160 -8.33 -11.30 -11.30
C PRO A 160 -6.82 -11.22 -10.97
N GLY A 161 -6.13 -12.37 -10.89
CA GLY A 161 -4.69 -12.41 -10.67
C GLY A 161 -3.90 -11.82 -11.85
N ILE A 162 -4.21 -12.25 -13.07
CA ILE A 162 -3.61 -11.70 -14.30
C ILE A 162 -3.92 -10.21 -14.43
N LEU A 163 -5.14 -9.78 -14.11
CA LEU A 163 -5.52 -8.37 -14.14
C LEU A 163 -4.63 -7.53 -13.23
N THR A 164 -4.42 -7.99 -12.00
CA THR A 164 -3.62 -7.28 -10.99
C THR A 164 -2.16 -7.10 -11.43
N ILE A 165 -1.56 -8.14 -12.00
CA ILE A 165 -0.14 -8.12 -12.40
C ILE A 165 0.03 -7.46 -13.78
N GLY A 166 -0.88 -7.77 -14.70
CA GLY A 166 -0.81 -7.39 -16.10
C GLY A 166 -1.11 -5.92 -16.34
N PHE A 167 -2.05 -5.30 -15.63
CA PHE A 167 -2.40 -3.89 -15.87
C PHE A 167 -1.21 -2.94 -15.70
N PRO A 168 -0.46 -2.92 -14.58
CA PRO A 168 0.73 -2.08 -14.44
C PRO A 168 1.72 -2.23 -15.61
N ILE A 169 1.95 -3.47 -16.07
CA ILE A 169 2.84 -3.78 -17.18
C ILE A 169 2.29 -3.22 -18.50
N VAL A 170 1.01 -3.44 -18.77
CA VAL A 170 0.33 -2.93 -19.97
C VAL A 170 0.35 -1.41 -20.01
N VAL A 171 0.15 -0.74 -18.88
CA VAL A 171 0.23 0.72 -18.78
C VAL A 171 1.60 1.23 -19.20
N VAL A 172 2.67 0.55 -18.76
CA VAL A 172 4.03 0.90 -19.15
C VAL A 172 4.29 0.61 -20.62
N LEU A 173 3.94 -0.58 -21.12
CA LEU A 173 4.15 -0.95 -22.51
C LEU A 173 3.41 -0.03 -23.49
N VAL A 174 2.14 0.28 -23.20
CA VAL A 174 1.35 1.22 -24.01
C VAL A 174 1.91 2.63 -23.86
N GLY A 175 2.31 3.03 -22.65
CA GLY A 175 2.96 4.31 -22.41
C GLY A 175 4.23 4.49 -23.24
N LEU A 176 5.11 3.50 -23.26
CA LEU A 176 6.35 3.51 -24.06
C LEU A 176 6.06 3.44 -25.57
N LEU A 177 4.99 2.78 -26.00
CA LEU A 177 4.61 2.73 -27.41
C LEU A 177 4.07 4.08 -27.91
N VAL A 178 3.29 4.77 -27.09
CA VAL A 178 2.66 6.05 -27.44
C VAL A 178 3.61 7.23 -27.19
N TYR A 179 4.46 7.14 -26.17
CA TYR A 179 5.42 8.17 -25.74
C TYR A 179 6.85 7.60 -25.66
N PRO A 180 7.42 7.15 -26.79
CA PRO A 180 8.73 6.45 -26.80
C PRO A 180 9.89 7.30 -26.28
N ASP A 181 9.80 8.62 -26.42
CA ASP A 181 10.86 9.54 -26.02
C ASP A 181 10.64 10.15 -24.61
N ASN A 182 9.62 9.72 -23.87
CA ASN A 182 9.23 10.36 -22.61
C ASN A 182 8.94 9.35 -21.49
N ASN A 183 10.00 8.69 -21.02
CA ASN A 183 9.92 7.74 -19.91
C ASN A 183 9.40 8.37 -18.61
N MET A 184 9.68 9.65 -18.38
CA MET A 184 9.18 10.37 -17.19
C MET A 184 7.66 10.53 -17.24
N LEU A 185 7.09 10.83 -18.41
CA LEU A 185 5.64 10.87 -18.57
C LEU A 185 5.01 9.48 -18.36
N VAL A 186 5.65 8.42 -18.85
CA VAL A 186 5.18 7.04 -18.62
C VAL A 186 5.25 6.67 -17.13
N ALA A 187 6.29 7.11 -16.42
CA ALA A 187 6.40 6.98 -14.98
C ALA A 187 5.28 7.72 -14.25
N GLU A 188 4.95 8.95 -14.65
CA GLU A 188 3.81 9.68 -14.09
C GLU A 188 2.47 9.01 -14.42
N MET A 189 2.30 8.44 -15.61
CA MET A 189 1.11 7.68 -16.01
C MET A 189 0.90 6.45 -15.12
N LEU A 190 1.95 5.66 -14.89
CA LEU A 190 1.90 4.52 -13.98
C LEU A 190 1.65 4.96 -12.53
N GLY A 191 2.27 6.07 -12.10
CA GLY A 191 1.99 6.69 -10.80
C GLY A 191 0.52 7.10 -10.64
N GLY A 192 -0.06 7.72 -11.67
CA GLY A 192 -1.49 8.07 -11.73
C GLY A 192 -2.38 6.83 -11.62
N TYR A 193 -2.07 5.77 -12.37
CA TYR A 193 -2.78 4.48 -12.26
C TYR A 193 -2.73 3.90 -10.84
N MET A 194 -1.53 3.81 -10.25
CA MET A 194 -1.34 3.32 -8.88
C MET A 194 -2.15 4.15 -7.87
N ALA A 195 -2.16 5.48 -8.02
CA ALA A 195 -2.89 6.38 -7.12
C ALA A 195 -4.40 6.13 -7.21
N GLY A 196 -4.92 5.92 -8.42
CA GLY A 196 -6.33 5.59 -8.66
C GLY A 196 -6.72 4.27 -8.02
N VAL A 197 -5.91 3.22 -8.22
CA VAL A 197 -6.12 1.90 -7.59
C VAL A 197 -6.12 2.01 -6.08
N THR A 198 -5.21 2.80 -5.51
CA THR A 198 -5.09 2.97 -4.05
C THR A 198 -6.32 3.65 -3.47
N VAL A 199 -6.70 4.83 -3.97
CA VAL A 199 -7.80 5.61 -3.39
C VAL A 199 -9.14 4.88 -3.56
N SER A 200 -9.42 4.37 -4.75
CA SER A 200 -10.66 3.62 -5.01
C SER A 200 -10.68 2.29 -4.27
N GLY A 201 -9.56 1.56 -4.29
CA GLY A 201 -9.46 0.23 -3.68
C GLY A 201 -9.66 0.26 -2.17
N VAL A 202 -9.10 1.24 -1.46
CA VAL A 202 -9.29 1.38 -0.01
C VAL A 202 -10.77 1.60 0.33
N LEU A 203 -11.46 2.48 -0.40
CA LEU A 203 -12.87 2.78 -0.17
C LEU A 203 -13.75 1.55 -0.41
N TRP A 204 -13.53 0.85 -1.53
CA TRP A 204 -14.28 -0.37 -1.85
C TRP A 204 -14.00 -1.51 -0.88
N ALA A 205 -12.75 -1.68 -0.44
CA ALA A 205 -12.38 -2.72 0.51
C ALA A 205 -13.09 -2.53 1.86
N ILE A 206 -13.08 -1.30 2.40
CA ILE A 206 -13.75 -0.98 3.67
C ILE A 206 -15.26 -1.17 3.52
N PHE A 207 -15.84 -0.66 2.43
CA PHE A 207 -17.28 -0.80 2.17
C PHE A 207 -17.70 -2.27 2.14
N GLN A 208 -17.04 -3.11 1.33
CA GLN A 208 -17.41 -4.51 1.15
C GLN A 208 -17.26 -5.32 2.44
N ASN A 209 -16.14 -5.16 3.14
CA ASN A 209 -15.89 -5.88 4.39
C ASN A 209 -16.90 -5.51 5.48
N ASN A 210 -17.19 -4.22 5.65
CA ASN A 210 -18.13 -3.76 6.66
C ASN A 210 -19.57 -4.10 6.29
N ALA A 211 -19.97 -3.96 5.03
CA ALA A 211 -21.31 -4.30 4.58
C ALA A 211 -21.60 -5.80 4.76
N GLY A 212 -20.68 -6.67 4.33
CA GLY A 212 -20.84 -8.11 4.52
C GLY A 212 -20.86 -8.51 6.00
N GLY A 213 -19.95 -7.96 6.81
CA GLY A 213 -19.95 -8.23 8.26
C GLY A 213 -21.23 -7.73 8.97
N ALA A 214 -21.79 -6.61 8.53
CA ALA A 214 -23.05 -6.09 9.07
C ALA A 214 -24.23 -7.01 8.74
N TRP A 215 -24.33 -7.54 7.52
CA TRP A 215 -25.39 -8.49 7.14
C TRP A 215 -25.29 -9.81 7.90
N ASP A 216 -24.08 -10.32 8.13
CA ASP A 216 -23.87 -11.54 8.91
C ASP A 216 -24.31 -11.35 10.37
N ASN A 217 -23.85 -10.27 11.01
CA ASN A 217 -24.23 -9.96 12.38
C ASN A 217 -25.73 -9.68 12.51
N ALA A 218 -26.35 -9.07 11.50
CA ALA A 218 -27.80 -8.92 11.46
C ALA A 218 -28.49 -10.29 11.44
N LYS A 219 -28.07 -11.24 10.59
CA LYS A 219 -28.58 -12.62 10.58
C LYS A 219 -28.42 -13.28 11.94
N LYS A 220 -27.23 -13.22 12.55
CA LYS A 220 -26.97 -13.77 13.89
C LYS A 220 -27.91 -13.19 14.96
N SER A 221 -28.23 -11.90 14.89
CA SER A 221 -29.18 -11.28 15.84
C SER A 221 -30.59 -11.90 15.76
N PHE A 222 -31.05 -12.28 14.57
CA PHE A 222 -32.34 -12.96 14.39
C PHE A 222 -32.29 -14.45 14.80
N GLU A 223 -31.12 -15.10 14.70
CA GLU A 223 -30.90 -16.46 15.19
C GLU A 223 -30.92 -16.53 16.72
N ALA A 224 -30.36 -15.52 17.40
CA ALA A 224 -30.40 -15.39 18.85
C ALA A 224 -31.77 -14.96 19.41
N GLY A 225 -32.63 -14.41 18.55
CA GLY A 225 -33.92 -13.84 18.92
C GLY A 225 -33.78 -12.36 19.29
N VAL A 226 -34.44 -11.50 18.53
CA VAL A 226 -34.37 -10.04 18.69
C VAL A 226 -35.78 -9.42 18.74
N GLU A 227 -35.96 -8.48 19.65
CA GLU A 227 -37.18 -7.68 19.75
C GLU A 227 -37.07 -6.46 18.83
N ILE A 228 -37.96 -6.36 17.84
CA ILE A 228 -38.04 -5.20 16.95
C ILE A 228 -39.42 -4.58 17.09
N ASN A 229 -39.48 -3.33 17.56
CA ASN A 229 -40.73 -2.59 17.74
C ASN A 229 -41.79 -3.33 18.59
N GLY A 230 -41.38 -4.03 19.65
CA GLY A 230 -42.29 -4.79 20.51
C GLY A 230 -42.64 -6.19 20.00
N VAL A 231 -42.07 -6.64 18.87
CA VAL A 231 -42.30 -7.96 18.29
C VAL A 231 -41.03 -8.79 18.32
N MET A 232 -41.07 -9.90 19.06
CA MET A 232 -39.99 -10.89 19.08
C MET A 232 -39.92 -11.62 17.75
N THR A 233 -38.75 -11.53 17.12
CA THR A 233 -38.44 -12.16 15.85
C THR A 233 -37.36 -13.21 16.08
N TYR A 234 -37.51 -14.39 15.50
CA TYR A 234 -36.66 -15.56 15.76
C TYR A 234 -36.28 -16.31 14.47
N LYS A 235 -35.41 -17.31 14.61
CA LYS A 235 -34.96 -18.20 13.53
C LYS A 235 -36.14 -18.80 12.76
N GLY A 236 -36.12 -18.68 11.44
CA GLY A 236 -37.17 -19.19 10.55
C GLY A 236 -38.30 -18.19 10.25
N SER A 237 -38.36 -17.05 10.93
CA SER A 237 -39.25 -15.94 10.55
C SER A 237 -38.92 -15.37 9.17
N GLU A 238 -39.85 -14.61 8.57
CA GLU A 238 -39.62 -13.97 7.28
C GLU A 238 -38.47 -12.94 7.32
N ALA A 239 -38.35 -12.20 8.42
CA ALA A 239 -37.22 -11.30 8.64
C ALA A 239 -35.88 -12.04 8.73
N HIS A 240 -35.85 -13.21 9.39
CA HIS A 240 -34.67 -14.07 9.41
C HIS A 240 -34.29 -14.56 8.01
N LYS A 241 -35.26 -15.01 7.19
CA LYS A 241 -34.98 -15.41 5.79
C LYS A 241 -34.44 -14.26 4.94
N ALA A 242 -34.95 -13.05 5.13
CA ALA A 242 -34.43 -11.85 4.47
C ALA A 242 -32.99 -11.54 4.93
N ALA A 243 -32.69 -11.69 6.21
CA ALA A 243 -31.34 -11.51 6.74
C ALA A 243 -30.34 -12.56 6.19
N VAL A 244 -30.77 -13.83 6.08
CA VAL A 244 -29.97 -14.89 5.40
C VAL A 244 -29.70 -14.52 3.95
N THR A 245 -30.66 -13.93 3.24
CA THR A 245 -30.44 -13.44 1.87
C THR A 245 -29.41 -12.31 1.84
N GLY A 246 -29.46 -11.39 2.81
CA GLY A 246 -28.44 -10.33 2.94
C GLY A 246 -27.04 -10.88 3.21
N ASP A 247 -26.92 -11.86 4.10
CA ASP A 247 -25.63 -12.49 4.42
C ASP A 247 -25.04 -13.23 3.22
N THR A 248 -25.85 -14.00 2.47
CA THR A 248 -25.39 -14.68 1.24
C THR A 248 -24.97 -13.72 0.13
N VAL A 249 -25.52 -12.50 0.09
CA VAL A 249 -25.02 -11.41 -0.77
C VAL A 249 -23.71 -10.82 -0.21
N GLY A 250 -23.58 -10.76 1.11
CA GLY A 250 -22.42 -10.27 1.84
C GLY A 250 -21.20 -11.19 1.86
N ASP A 251 -21.37 -12.50 1.75
CA ASP A 251 -20.28 -13.49 1.75
C ASP A 251 -19.21 -13.20 0.68
N PRO A 252 -19.54 -13.05 -0.62
CA PRO A 252 -18.53 -12.70 -1.62
C PRO A 252 -17.89 -11.33 -1.36
N PHE A 253 -18.60 -10.39 -0.72
CA PHE A 253 -18.05 -9.08 -0.35
C PHE A 253 -16.98 -9.23 0.73
N LYS A 254 -17.33 -9.83 1.87
CA LYS A 254 -16.47 -9.87 3.07
C LYS A 254 -15.38 -10.94 2.98
N ASP A 255 -15.55 -12.00 2.20
CA ASP A 255 -14.62 -13.14 2.20
C ASP A 255 -13.92 -13.38 0.86
N THR A 256 -14.31 -12.67 -0.21
CA THR A 256 -13.62 -12.78 -1.51
C THR A 256 -13.11 -11.44 -2.00
N SER A 257 -13.97 -10.52 -2.43
CA SER A 257 -13.55 -9.29 -3.09
C SER A 257 -12.89 -8.29 -2.13
N GLY A 258 -13.51 -8.06 -0.97
CA GLY A 258 -13.10 -7.05 0.00
C GLY A 258 -11.70 -7.29 0.57
N PRO A 259 -11.38 -8.48 1.11
CA PRO A 259 -10.03 -8.78 1.60
C PRO A 259 -8.98 -8.79 0.48
N SER A 260 -9.36 -9.23 -0.73
CA SER A 260 -8.46 -9.27 -1.89
C SER A 260 -8.02 -7.88 -2.37
N MET A 261 -8.81 -6.83 -2.09
CA MET A 261 -8.45 -5.45 -2.46
C MET A 261 -7.15 -4.98 -1.80
N ASN A 262 -6.89 -5.37 -0.56
CA ASN A 262 -5.62 -5.05 0.12
C ASN A 262 -4.42 -5.62 -0.68
N ILE A 263 -4.56 -6.82 -1.23
CA ILE A 263 -3.54 -7.45 -2.05
C ILE A 263 -3.42 -6.74 -3.40
N LEU A 264 -4.54 -6.43 -4.06
CA LEU A 264 -4.58 -5.67 -5.32
C LEU A 264 -3.77 -4.36 -5.20
N ILE A 265 -4.01 -3.59 -4.13
CA ILE A 265 -3.35 -2.30 -3.88
C ILE A 265 -1.84 -2.50 -3.67
N LYS A 266 -1.45 -3.39 -2.74
CA LYS A 266 -0.03 -3.62 -2.42
C LYS A 266 0.74 -4.18 -3.60
N LEU A 267 0.18 -5.15 -4.31
CA LEU A 267 0.83 -5.81 -5.44
C LEU A 267 0.97 -4.84 -6.62
N THR A 268 -0.06 -4.03 -6.90
CA THR A 268 0.03 -2.98 -7.92
C THR A 268 1.17 -2.00 -7.62
N CYS A 269 1.28 -1.52 -6.38
CA CYS A 269 2.32 -0.58 -5.99
C CYS A 269 3.72 -1.21 -6.00
N LEU A 270 3.83 -2.46 -5.57
CA LEU A 270 5.07 -3.21 -5.57
C LEU A 270 5.59 -3.48 -7.00
N ILE A 271 4.70 -3.86 -7.91
CA ILE A 271 5.06 -4.04 -9.33
C ILE A 271 5.52 -2.71 -9.93
N GLY A 272 4.80 -1.62 -9.62
CA GLY A 272 5.20 -0.29 -10.07
C GLY A 272 6.59 0.09 -9.58
N LEU A 273 6.91 -0.21 -8.31
CA LEU A 273 8.23 0.00 -7.73
C LEU A 273 9.32 -0.86 -8.40
N VAL A 274 9.02 -2.10 -8.77
CA VAL A 274 9.96 -2.98 -9.50
C VAL A 274 10.25 -2.43 -10.90
N ILE A 275 9.26 -1.82 -11.56
CA ILE A 275 9.42 -1.24 -12.90
C ILE A 275 10.07 0.15 -12.84
N ALA A 276 9.99 0.85 -11.70
CA ALA A 276 10.48 2.22 -11.53
C ALA A 276 11.93 2.46 -12.01
N PRO A 277 12.94 1.62 -11.66
CA PRO A 277 14.31 1.81 -12.13
C PRO A 277 14.48 1.72 -13.65
N ILE A 278 13.63 0.94 -14.33
CA ILE A 278 13.65 0.81 -15.79
C ILE A 278 13.18 2.12 -16.43
N LEU A 279 12.16 2.76 -15.85
CA LEU A 279 11.64 4.04 -16.32
C LEU A 279 12.55 5.22 -15.95
N GLY A 280 13.22 5.15 -14.79
CA GLY A 280 14.16 6.16 -14.32
C GLY A 280 15.53 6.12 -14.99
N GLY A 281 15.78 5.18 -15.92
CA GLY A 281 17.06 5.07 -16.63
C GLY A 281 18.19 4.41 -15.82
N HIS A 282 17.89 3.79 -14.68
CA HIS A 282 18.88 3.05 -13.88
C HIS A 282 19.28 1.70 -14.50
N ALA A 283 18.53 1.20 -15.49
CA ALA A 283 18.84 -0.04 -16.19
C ALA A 283 20.07 0.05 -17.13
N THR A 284 20.63 1.24 -17.35
CA THR A 284 21.78 1.47 -18.25
C THR A 284 23.11 1.73 -17.54
N GLU A 285 23.15 1.74 -16.19
CA GLU A 285 24.41 1.95 -15.44
C GLU A 285 25.12 0.65 -15.00
N GLU A 286 24.70 -0.53 -15.44
CA GLU A 286 25.51 -1.76 -15.29
C GLU A 286 26.56 -1.90 -16.41
N THR A 287 27.45 -0.90 -16.55
CA THR A 287 28.78 -1.10 -17.16
C THR A 287 29.82 -0.04 -16.76
N ALA A 288 29.73 0.53 -15.56
CA ALA A 288 30.87 1.21 -14.96
C ALA A 288 30.83 1.05 -13.44
N ALA A 289 31.65 0.12 -12.93
CA ALA A 289 32.02 0.13 -11.53
C ALA A 289 32.84 1.39 -11.26
N ASP A 290 32.18 2.49 -10.89
CA ASP A 290 32.83 3.61 -10.22
C ASP A 290 32.37 3.64 -8.77
N ALA A 291 33.20 3.01 -7.94
CA ALA A 291 33.14 3.11 -6.50
C ALA A 291 33.54 4.52 -6.09
N ASN A 292 32.58 5.45 -6.06
CA ASN A 292 32.55 6.65 -5.21
C ASN A 292 31.32 7.50 -5.57
N LYS A 293 30.17 7.22 -4.94
CA LYS A 293 29.09 8.21 -4.82
C LYS A 293 28.77 8.36 -3.33
N GLU A 294 29.28 9.44 -2.74
CA GLU A 294 28.84 9.93 -1.44
C GLU A 294 27.36 10.30 -1.50
N ASN A 295 26.58 9.76 -0.56
CA ASN A 295 25.19 10.13 -0.34
C ASN A 295 25.10 11.63 -0.01
N THR A 296 24.70 12.46 -0.97
CA THR A 296 24.27 13.84 -0.71
C THR A 296 22.79 13.94 -1.02
N MET A 297 21.98 14.10 0.03
CA MET A 297 20.56 14.45 -0.06
C MET A 297 20.44 15.87 -0.62
N GLN A 298 19.88 16.03 -1.82
CA GLN A 298 19.44 17.34 -2.31
C GLN A 298 18.09 17.69 -1.71
N VAL A 299 18.04 18.82 -1.02
CA VAL A 299 16.79 19.51 -0.64
C VAL A 299 16.64 20.67 -1.61
N ASP A 300 15.62 20.61 -2.47
CA ASP A 300 15.25 21.72 -3.34
C ASP A 300 14.87 22.95 -2.52
N THR A 301 15.62 24.05 -2.68
CA THR A 301 15.14 25.38 -2.28
C THR A 301 15.59 26.41 -3.32
N VAL A 302 14.59 26.94 -4.05
CA VAL A 302 14.50 28.30 -4.63
C VAL A 302 15.80 28.94 -5.14
N LYS A 303 15.91 29.11 -6.47
CA LYS A 303 16.85 29.98 -7.20
C LYS A 303 17.72 30.90 -6.31
N GLN A 304 18.93 30.47 -5.98
CA GLN A 304 19.94 31.34 -5.38
C GLN A 304 21.30 31.20 -6.07
N VAL A 305 21.96 32.33 -6.25
CA VAL A 305 23.32 32.47 -6.76
C VAL A 305 24.28 31.78 -5.78
N GLU A 306 25.07 30.81 -6.23
CA GLU A 306 26.11 30.20 -5.41
C GLU A 306 27.36 31.08 -5.41
N LYS A 307 27.81 31.51 -4.24
CA LYS A 307 29.09 32.17 -4.04
C LYS A 307 29.97 31.31 -3.12
N GLN A 308 31.12 30.90 -3.60
CA GLN A 308 32.15 30.23 -2.81
C GLN A 308 33.30 31.20 -2.58
N VAL A 309 33.72 31.37 -1.32
CA VAL A 309 34.84 32.24 -0.97
C VAL A 309 35.89 31.43 -0.23
N ARG A 310 37.11 31.44 -0.77
CA ARG A 310 38.28 30.73 -0.25
C ARG A 310 39.29 31.75 0.24
N VAL A 311 39.68 31.65 1.50
CA VAL A 311 40.71 32.50 2.11
C VAL A 311 41.91 31.62 2.46
N GLU A 312 43.06 31.94 1.88
CA GLU A 312 44.34 31.28 2.19
C GLU A 312 45.26 32.30 2.85
N MET A 313 45.79 31.97 4.03
CA MET A 313 46.75 32.79 4.76
C MET A 313 48.11 32.13 4.78
N THR A 314 49.13 32.88 4.40
CA THR A 314 50.54 32.48 4.47
C THR A 314 51.31 33.50 5.30
N SER A 315 52.14 33.02 6.23
CA SER A 315 53.08 33.85 7.00
C SER A 315 54.49 33.67 6.45
N ASP A 316 55.20 34.77 6.22
CA ASP A 316 56.65 34.73 5.98
C ASP A 316 57.42 34.89 7.30
N ASP A 317 58.69 34.44 7.32
CA ASP A 317 59.58 34.40 8.50
C ASP A 317 59.83 35.77 9.18
N ASP A 318 59.36 36.88 8.58
CA ASP A 318 59.49 38.27 9.07
C ASP A 318 58.21 38.82 9.75
N GLU A 319 57.36 37.97 10.35
CA GLU A 319 56.10 38.33 11.05
C GLU A 319 55.02 39.05 10.20
N LEU A 320 55.15 39.01 8.88
CA LEU A 320 54.16 39.54 7.93
C LEU A 320 53.19 38.45 7.46
N PHE A 321 51.89 38.74 7.53
CA PHE A 321 50.82 37.82 7.12
C PHE A 321 50.24 38.28 5.79
N THR A 322 50.11 37.37 4.83
CA THR A 322 49.44 37.62 3.55
C THR A 322 48.22 36.73 3.43
N ALA A 323 47.04 37.34 3.28
CA ALA A 323 45.78 36.65 3.03
C ALA A 323 45.35 36.83 1.57
N THR A 324 45.15 35.72 0.87
CA THR A 324 44.59 35.68 -0.48
C THR A 324 43.14 35.22 -0.40
N VAL A 325 42.23 36.10 -0.79
CA VAL A 325 40.78 35.85 -0.84
C VAL A 325 40.37 35.65 -2.29
N THR A 326 39.86 34.46 -2.62
CA THR A 326 39.30 34.13 -3.93
C THR A 326 37.80 33.97 -3.81
N ILE A 327 37.05 34.72 -4.63
CA ILE A 327 35.59 34.72 -4.66
C ILE A 327 35.14 34.12 -6.00
N GLU A 328 34.54 32.95 -5.96
CA GLU A 328 33.89 32.33 -7.11
C GLU A 328 32.39 32.56 -7.05
N THR A 329 31.82 33.16 -8.10
CA THR A 329 30.37 33.34 -8.23
C THR A 329 29.89 32.52 -9.41
N LYS A 330 28.91 31.64 -9.16
CA LYS A 330 28.25 30.82 -10.18
C LYS A 330 26.83 31.31 -10.38
N LYS A 331 26.55 31.82 -11.58
CA LYS A 331 25.23 32.33 -11.96
C LYS A 331 24.85 31.78 -13.33
N ASP A 332 23.68 31.16 -13.42
CA ASP A 332 23.09 30.64 -14.67
C ASP A 332 24.05 29.75 -15.49
N GLY A 333 24.95 29.01 -14.81
CA GLY A 333 25.89 28.07 -15.45
C GLY A 333 27.26 28.67 -15.83
N GLU A 334 27.49 29.97 -15.65
CA GLU A 334 28.80 30.61 -15.83
C GLU A 334 29.47 30.87 -14.47
N THR A 335 30.77 30.55 -14.38
CA THR A 335 31.60 30.78 -13.17
C THR A 335 32.58 31.92 -13.42
N THR A 336 32.54 32.95 -12.58
CA THR A 336 33.54 34.04 -12.55
C THR A 336 34.33 34.01 -11.24
N SER A 337 35.66 34.10 -11.32
CA SER A 337 36.56 34.09 -10.16
C SER A 337 37.29 35.42 -10.02
N GLU A 338 37.28 36.02 -8.83
CA GLU A 338 38.01 37.24 -8.48
C GLU A 338 38.93 36.98 -7.28
N THR A 339 40.24 37.24 -7.43
CA THR A 339 41.24 37.05 -6.36
C THR A 339 41.80 38.39 -5.89
N LYS A 340 41.83 38.60 -4.57
CA LYS A 340 42.44 39.77 -3.91
C LYS A 340 43.41 39.32 -2.83
N SER A 341 44.58 39.96 -2.76
CA SER A 341 45.60 39.69 -1.74
C SER A 341 45.80 40.88 -0.82
N TYR A 342 45.94 40.60 0.48
CA TYR A 342 46.13 41.58 1.55
C TYR A 342 47.34 41.18 2.40
N THR A 343 48.36 42.04 2.44
CA THR A 343 49.56 41.82 3.26
C THR A 343 49.64 42.87 4.37
N GLY A 344 49.96 42.46 5.59
CA GLY A 344 50.10 43.35 6.75
C GLY A 344 50.36 42.61 8.06
N THR A 345 50.25 43.32 9.18
CA THR A 345 50.33 42.70 10.51
C THR A 345 49.09 41.83 10.77
N LYS A 346 49.19 40.79 11.62
CA LYS A 346 48.12 39.83 11.87
C LYS A 346 46.76 40.50 12.18
N GLN A 347 46.77 41.52 13.03
CA GLN A 347 45.57 42.28 13.40
C GLN A 347 44.96 43.09 12.24
N GLU A 348 45.79 43.63 11.34
CA GLU A 348 45.31 44.42 10.19
C GLU A 348 44.70 43.52 9.11
N VAL A 349 45.24 42.31 8.93
CA VAL A 349 44.73 41.33 7.97
C VAL A 349 43.44 40.70 8.49
N ASP A 350 43.36 40.37 9.78
CA ASP A 350 42.15 39.85 10.42
C ASP A 350 41.00 40.88 10.38
N ALA A 351 41.29 42.16 10.60
CA ALA A 351 40.27 43.22 10.51
C ALA A 351 39.72 43.39 9.09
N LYS A 352 40.55 43.21 8.06
CA LYS A 352 40.11 43.27 6.65
C LYS A 352 39.28 42.06 6.24
N ILE A 353 39.57 40.88 6.79
CA ILE A 353 38.76 39.67 6.57
C ILE A 353 37.41 39.79 7.30
N GLN A 354 37.38 40.28 8.54
CA GLN A 354 36.12 40.53 9.27
C GLN A 354 35.23 41.59 8.60
N ALA A 355 35.82 42.59 7.92
CA ALA A 355 35.04 43.55 7.13
C ALA A 355 34.36 42.89 5.90
N LEU A 356 34.94 41.83 5.35
CA LEU A 356 34.35 41.04 4.26
C LEU A 356 33.28 40.06 4.77
N ASP A 357 33.45 39.54 5.99
CA ASP A 357 32.46 38.71 6.70
C ASP A 357 31.19 39.52 7.04
N ASN A 358 31.34 40.72 7.61
CA ASN A 358 30.22 41.64 7.89
C ASN A 358 29.46 42.13 6.64
N ALA A 359 30.06 42.03 5.46
CA ALA A 359 29.43 42.30 4.17
C ALA A 359 28.68 41.09 3.58
N GLY A 360 28.66 39.94 4.28
CA GLY A 360 27.94 38.73 3.91
C GLY A 360 28.63 37.90 2.82
N LEU A 361 29.96 37.95 2.73
CA LEU A 361 30.74 37.33 1.65
C LEU A 361 31.70 36.21 2.11
N VAL A 362 31.76 35.82 3.38
CA VAL A 362 32.64 34.72 3.85
C VAL A 362 31.91 33.93 4.95
N PRO A 363 31.96 32.59 4.98
CA PRO A 363 31.47 31.82 6.14
C PRO A 363 32.41 31.96 7.35
N PRO A 364 31.89 31.85 8.59
CA PRO A 364 32.69 32.08 9.80
C PRO A 364 33.81 31.04 9.94
N ALA A 365 34.97 31.48 10.42
CA ALA A 365 36.16 30.66 10.57
C ALA A 365 35.92 29.47 11.54
N PRO A 366 36.42 28.26 11.23
CA PRO A 366 36.37 27.14 12.18
C PRO A 366 37.26 27.43 13.40
N PRO A 367 36.91 26.91 14.59
CA PRO A 367 37.69 27.15 15.80
C PRO A 367 39.08 26.53 15.66
N VAL A 368 40.10 27.31 16.00
CA VAL A 368 41.49 26.87 16.08
C VAL A 368 41.56 25.80 17.17
N ALA A 369 41.95 24.58 16.79
CA ALA A 369 42.33 23.55 17.74
C ALA A 369 43.64 23.97 18.40
N ASP A 370 43.58 24.43 19.65
CA ASP A 370 44.77 24.64 20.46
C ASP A 370 45.41 23.27 20.76
N SER A 371 46.41 22.93 19.97
CA SER A 371 47.46 22.00 20.37
C SER A 371 48.36 22.73 21.37
N ASN A 372 48.15 22.52 22.67
CA ASN A 372 49.21 22.67 23.67
C ASN A 372 48.99 21.76 24.88
N THR A 373 49.89 20.81 24.98
CA THR A 373 50.41 20.13 26.17
C THR A 373 50.75 21.11 27.30
N ASP A 374 50.32 20.85 28.54
CA ASP A 374 51.21 20.54 29.69
C ASP A 374 50.50 20.61 31.06
N SER A 375 50.96 19.70 31.93
CA SER A 375 50.74 19.52 33.39
C SER A 375 49.42 18.96 33.91
#